data_AF-C4GDU4-F1
#
_entry.id   AF-C4GDU4-F1
#
_cell.length_a   1.000
_cell.length_b   1.000
_cell.length_c   1.000
_cell.angle_alpha   90.00
_cell.angle_beta   90.00
_cell.angle_gamma   90.00
#
_symmetry.space_group_name_H-M   'P 1'
#
loop_
_entity.id
_entity.type
_entity.pdbx_description
1 polymer ?
#
loop_
_entity_poly.entity_id
_entity_poly.type
_entity_poly.pdbx_seq_one_letter_code
_entity_poly.pdbx_strand_id
1 'polypeptide(L)'
;MSQALSGLSRFIAILFADGCEEIEGLTVVDLARRAGIGIDSISVKEETEIRGSHGIIFQADTCMSRAMGTAFAFGLAIVAYVRGEEAARRLGQETLYD
;
A
#
# COMPACT_ATOMS: atom_id res chain seq x y z
N MET A 1 16.32 -15.47 -1.96
CA MET A 1 15.37 -14.37 -2.26
C MET A 1 15.56 -13.97 -3.71
N SER A 2 14.48 -13.95 -4.49
CA SER A 2 14.45 -13.65 -5.93
C SER A 2 15.11 -12.30 -6.24
N GLN A 3 15.99 -12.25 -7.25
CA GLN A 3 16.66 -11.03 -7.73
C GLN A 3 15.67 -9.93 -8.21
N ALA A 4 14.39 -10.26 -8.41
CA ALA A 4 13.37 -9.30 -8.83
C ALA A 4 13.05 -8.23 -7.77
N LEU A 5 13.30 -8.51 -6.47
CA LEU A 5 12.91 -7.63 -5.36
C LEU A 5 14.09 -6.84 -4.77
N SER A 6 15.32 -7.03 -5.27
CA SER A 6 16.51 -6.40 -4.68
C SER A 6 16.65 -4.90 -4.93
N GLY A 7 15.80 -4.31 -5.78
CA GLY A 7 15.77 -2.87 -6.08
C GLY A 7 14.53 -2.13 -5.57
N LEU A 8 13.51 -2.84 -5.07
CA LEU A 8 12.33 -2.21 -4.50
C LEU A 8 12.65 -1.76 -3.08
N SER A 9 12.48 -0.46 -2.80
CA SER A 9 12.47 0.01 -1.42
C SER A 9 11.38 -0.78 -0.69
N ARG A 10 11.72 -1.37 0.45
CA ARG A 10 10.74 -2.07 1.28
C ARG A 10 9.78 -1.03 1.83
N PHE A 11 8.65 -0.93 1.17
CA PHE A 11 7.64 0.09 1.40
C PHE A 11 6.37 -0.58 1.91
N ILE A 12 5.84 -0.11 3.04
CA ILE A 12 4.58 -0.61 3.60
C ILE A 12 3.45 0.25 3.04
N ALA A 13 2.41 -0.39 2.53
CA ALA A 13 1.16 0.29 2.21
C ALA A 13 0.09 -0.18 3.19
N ILE A 14 -0.63 0.75 3.80
CA ILE A 14 -1.81 0.43 4.60
C ILE A 14 -3.03 1.10 3.99
N LEU A 15 -4.05 0.30 3.73
CA LEU A 15 -5.28 0.77 3.11
C LEU A 15 -6.33 1.03 4.20
N PHE A 16 -6.90 2.22 4.15
CA PHE A 16 -7.94 2.67 5.06
C PHE A 16 -9.25 2.83 4.29
N ALA A 17 -10.32 2.32 4.89
CA ALA A 17 -11.69 2.48 4.42
C ALA A 17 -12.53 3.05 5.54
N ASP A 18 -13.64 3.70 5.20
CA ASP A 18 -14.58 4.17 6.21
C ASP A 18 -15.10 2.97 7.02
N GLY A 19 -15.21 3.16 8.34
CA GLY A 19 -15.58 2.11 9.29
C GLY A 19 -14.42 1.22 9.74
N CYS A 20 -13.16 1.53 9.40
CA CYS A 20 -12.01 0.79 9.93
C CYS A 20 -11.79 1.02 11.43
N GLU A 21 -11.18 0.03 12.10
CA GLU A 21 -10.65 0.18 13.45
C GLU A 21 -9.41 1.09 13.45
N GLU A 22 -9.57 2.30 14.01
CA GLU A 22 -8.57 3.37 13.89
C GLU A 22 -7.28 3.02 14.64
N ILE A 23 -7.42 2.41 15.82
CA ILE A 23 -6.27 2.02 16.64
C ILE A 23 -5.44 0.96 15.90
N GLU A 24 -6.07 -0.05 15.30
CA GLU A 24 -5.35 -1.13 14.63
C GLU A 24 -4.55 -0.62 13.44
N GLY A 25 -5.14 0.26 12.63
CA GLY A 25 -4.45 0.81 11.47
C GLY A 25 -3.41 1.88 11.82
N LEU A 26 -3.76 2.87 12.65
CA LEU A 26 -2.85 3.97 12.98
C LEU A 26 -1.69 3.53 13.87
N THR A 27 -1.84 2.46 14.67
CA THR A 27 -0.72 1.89 15.44
C THR A 27 0.36 1.33 14.52
N VAL A 28 -0.01 0.67 13.42
CA VAL A 28 0.95 0.19 12.42
C VAL A 28 1.69 1.36 11.77
N VAL A 29 0.96 2.42 11.41
CA VAL A 29 1.54 3.65 10.84
C VAL A 29 2.54 4.29 11.80
N ASP A 30 2.16 4.48 13.06
CA ASP A 30 3.01 5.10 14.07
C ASP A 30 4.29 4.27 14.30
N LEU A 31 4.16 2.96 14.49
CA LEU A 31 5.31 2.08 14.72
C LEU A 31 6.27 2.04 13.53
N ALA A 32 5.75 1.92 12.30
CA ALA A 32 6.57 1.91 11.09
C ALA A 32 7.35 3.23 10.94
N ARG A 33 6.68 4.37 11.13
CA ARG A 33 7.32 5.69 11.06
C ARG A 33 8.38 5.87 12.15
N ARG A 34 8.12 5.43 13.39
CA ARG A 34 9.11 5.47 14.49
C ARG A 34 10.32 4.56 14.23
N ALA A 35 10.13 3.46 13.53
CA ALA A 35 11.19 2.55 13.12
C ALA A 35 11.97 3.03 11.87
N GLY A 36 11.61 4.17 11.28
CA GLY A 36 12.21 4.67 10.05
C GLY A 36 11.85 3.85 8.80
N ILE A 37 10.76 3.07 8.85
CA ILE A 37 10.25 2.29 7.73
C ILE A 37 9.30 3.17 6.92
N GLY A 38 9.53 3.27 5.61
CA GLY A 38 8.64 4.00 4.69
C GLY A 38 7.25 3.35 4.66
N ILE A 39 6.22 4.15 4.94
CA ILE A 39 4.82 3.71 4.92
C ILE A 39 3.92 4.80 4.34
N ASP A 40 3.04 4.42 3.41
CA ASP A 40 1.92 5.26 2.95
C ASP A 40 0.62 4.71 3.53
N SER A 41 -0.12 5.61 4.17
CA SER A 41 -1.54 5.46 4.42
C SER A 41 -2.33 5.85 3.17
N ILE A 42 -3.19 4.96 2.71
CA ILE A 42 -3.92 5.11 1.45
C ILE A 42 -5.40 4.96 1.72
N SER A 43 -6.18 5.99 1.41
CA SER A 43 -7.63 5.88 1.37
C SER A 43 -8.07 5.05 0.18
N VAL A 44 -9.00 4.11 0.37
CA VAL A 44 -9.62 3.35 -0.73
C VAL A 44 -10.65 4.17 -1.51
N LYS A 45 -11.04 5.34 -0.99
CA LYS A 45 -11.94 6.29 -1.66
C LYS A 45 -11.15 7.22 -2.59
N GLU A 46 -11.84 8.16 -3.21
CA GLU A 46 -11.21 9.22 -4.02
C GLU A 46 -10.69 10.39 -3.16
N GLU A 47 -11.10 10.47 -1.90
CA GLU A 47 -10.67 11.45 -0.92
C GLU A 47 -9.71 10.84 0.11
N THR A 48 -8.84 11.65 0.69
CA THR A 48 -7.89 11.23 1.74
C THR A 48 -8.50 11.17 3.13
N GLU A 49 -9.67 11.77 3.34
CA GLU A 49 -10.36 11.73 4.64
C GLU A 49 -10.99 10.36 4.88
N ILE A 50 -10.68 9.75 6.03
CA ILE A 50 -11.26 8.50 6.51
C ILE A 50 -12.02 8.76 7.79
N ARG A 51 -13.21 8.15 7.89
CA ARG A 51 -13.99 8.09 9.13
C ARG A 51 -13.96 6.66 9.66
N GLY A 52 -13.33 6.45 10.82
CA GLY A 52 -13.28 5.11 11.42
C GLY A 52 -14.57 4.69 12.14
N SER A 53 -14.59 3.45 12.64
CA SER A 53 -15.76 2.82 13.28
C SER A 53 -16.23 3.55 14.53
N HIS A 54 -15.34 4.29 15.20
CA HIS A 54 -15.62 5.05 16.42
C HIS A 54 -15.83 6.55 16.14
N GLY A 55 -15.95 6.94 14.88
CA GLY A 55 -16.21 8.32 14.46
C GLY A 55 -14.98 9.23 14.50
N ILE A 56 -13.78 8.67 14.66
CA ILE A 56 -12.54 9.44 14.53
C ILE A 56 -12.30 9.71 13.05
N ILE A 57 -12.02 10.98 12.73
CA ILE A 57 -11.73 11.44 11.37
C ILE A 57 -10.23 11.70 11.26
N PHE A 58 -9.58 11.11 10.26
CA PHE A 58 -8.15 11.28 10.00
C PHE A 58 -7.86 11.31 8.50
N GLN A 59 -6.63 11.71 8.15
CA GLN A 59 -6.19 11.85 6.77
C GLN A 59 -5.18 10.76 6.42
N ALA A 60 -5.39 10.09 5.29
CA ALA A 60 -4.37 9.30 4.62
C ALA A 60 -3.38 10.21 3.87
N ASP A 61 -2.19 9.68 3.59
CA ASP A 61 -1.16 10.36 2.80
C ASP A 61 -1.61 10.55 1.34
N THR A 62 -2.38 9.60 0.81
CA THR A 62 -2.94 9.66 -0.55
C THR A 62 -4.24 8.84 -0.65
N CYS A 63 -4.85 8.83 -1.84
CA CYS A 63 -6.05 8.06 -2.17
C CYS A 63 -5.80 7.16 -3.38
N MET A 64 -6.57 6.07 -3.53
CA MET A 64 -6.38 5.09 -4.60
C MET A 64 -6.40 5.70 -6.01
N SER A 65 -7.18 6.75 -6.25
CA SER A 65 -7.25 7.42 -7.55
C SER A 65 -6.01 8.26 -7.89
N ARG A 66 -5.19 8.60 -6.89
CA ARG A 66 -3.95 9.38 -7.04
C ARG A 66 -2.69 8.57 -6.74
N ALA A 67 -2.85 7.42 -6.09
CA ALA A 67 -1.79 6.45 -5.83
C ALA A 67 -1.51 5.63 -7.10
N MET A 68 -0.91 6.25 -8.11
CA MET A 68 -0.42 5.58 -9.33
C MET A 68 0.74 4.58 -9.06
N GLY A 69 0.96 4.06 -7.84
CA GLY A 69 2.21 3.34 -7.53
C GLY A 69 2.25 2.30 -6.41
N THR A 70 1.25 2.17 -5.53
CA THR A 70 1.36 1.26 -4.35
C THR A 70 0.52 -0.01 -4.46
N ALA A 71 -0.68 0.07 -5.07
CA ALA A 71 -1.45 -1.13 -5.39
C ALA A 71 -0.79 -1.97 -6.49
N PHE A 72 0.09 -1.37 -7.29
CA PHE A 72 0.79 -2.10 -8.35
C PHE A 72 1.82 -3.06 -7.77
N ALA A 73 2.70 -2.62 -6.85
CA ALA A 73 3.64 -3.53 -6.19
C ALA A 73 2.92 -4.63 -5.39
N PHE A 74 1.84 -4.31 -4.69
CA PHE A 74 0.99 -5.30 -4.02
C PHE A 74 0.29 -6.25 -5.01
N GLY A 75 -0.24 -5.72 -6.11
CA GLY A 75 -0.84 -6.48 -7.19
C GLY A 75 0.16 -7.42 -7.86
N LEU A 76 1.38 -6.94 -8.13
CA LEU A 76 2.49 -7.75 -8.61
C LEU A 76 2.86 -8.84 -7.60
N ALA A 77 2.86 -8.55 -6.30
CA ALA A 77 3.10 -9.55 -5.26
C ALA A 77 2.00 -10.62 -5.23
N ILE A 78 0.72 -10.25 -5.38
CA ILE A 78 -0.39 -11.20 -5.52
C ILE A 78 -0.22 -12.03 -6.79
N VAL A 79 0.11 -11.41 -7.92
CA VAL A 79 0.34 -12.12 -9.18
C VAL A 79 1.52 -13.08 -9.05
N ALA A 80 2.60 -12.69 -8.37
CA ALA A 80 3.74 -13.56 -8.11
C ALA A 80 3.33 -14.76 -7.25
N TYR A 81 2.54 -14.52 -6.21
CA TYR A 81 2.02 -15.56 -5.32
C TYR A 81 1.07 -16.54 -6.03
N VAL A 82 0.16 -16.04 -6.85
CA VAL A 82 -0.91 -16.83 -7.48
C VAL A 82 -0.50 -17.44 -8.83
N ARG A 83 0.37 -16.77 -9.59
CA ARG A 83 0.70 -17.09 -10.99
C ARG A 83 2.20 -17.28 -11.25
N GLY A 84 3.05 -17.09 -10.23
CA GLY A 84 4.50 -17.20 -10.33
C GLY A 84 5.19 -15.88 -10.68
N GLU A 85 6.46 -15.79 -10.28
CA GLU A 85 7.33 -14.61 -10.39
C GLU A 85 7.43 -14.06 -11.83
N GLU A 86 7.43 -14.93 -12.83
CA GLU A 86 7.58 -14.54 -14.24
C GLU A 86 6.33 -13.82 -14.78
N ALA A 87 5.14 -14.22 -14.33
CA ALA A 87 3.89 -13.55 -14.68
C ALA A 87 3.81 -12.13 -14.08
N ALA A 88 4.26 -11.98 -12.83
CA ALA A 88 4.35 -10.67 -12.19
C ALA A 88 5.37 -9.77 -12.89
N ARG A 89 6.56 -10.30 -13.21
CA ARG A 89 7.61 -9.54 -13.90
C ARG A 89 7.15 -9.01 -15.26
N ARG A 90 6.45 -9.84 -16.04
CA ARG A 90 5.89 -9.45 -17.34
C ARG A 90 4.86 -8.31 -17.18
N LEU A 91 3.93 -8.45 -16.25
CA LEU A 91 2.92 -7.42 -15.98
C LEU A 91 3.58 -6.11 -15.53
N GLY A 92 4.63 -6.19 -14.71
CA GLY A 92 5.42 -5.04 -14.28
C GLY A 92 6.02 -4.24 -15.45
N GLN A 93 6.64 -4.93 -16.40
CA GLN A 93 7.29 -4.32 -17.56
C GLN A 93 6.29 -3.72 -18.57
N GLU A 94 5.10 -4.29 -18.69
CA GLU A 94 4.05 -3.78 -19.59
C GLU A 94 3.39 -2.49 -19.08
N THR A 95 3.59 -2.12 -17.80
CA THR A 95 2.81 -1.05 -17.14
C THR A 95 3.63 0.21 -16.77
N LEU A 96 4.79 0.45 -17.40
CA LEU A 96 5.67 1.62 -17.12
C LEU A 96 5.99 1.81 -15.62
N TYR A 97 6.43 0.74 -14.96
CA TYR A 97 7.01 0.80 -13.62
C TYR A 97 8.54 0.78 -13.76
N ASP A 98 9.18 1.95 -13.67
CA ASP A 98 10.65 2.09 -13.62
C ASP A 98 11.16 2.06 -12.18
#